data_AF-A0A959FBV2-F1
#
_entry.id   AF-A0A959FBV2-F1
#
_cell.length_a   1.000
_cell.length_b   1.000
_cell.length_c   1.000
_cell.angle_alpha   90.00
_cell.angle_beta   90.00
_cell.angle_gamma   90.00
#
_symmetry.space_group_name_H-M   'P 1'
#
loop_
_entity.id
_entity.type
_entity.pdbx_description
1 polymer ?
#
loop_
_entity_poly.entity_id
_entity_poly.type
_entity_poly.pdbx_seq_one_letter_code
_entity_poly.pdbx_strand_id
1 'polypeptide(L)'
;MKSVIIFISFISFIPSDHPAIEPSNHETIEPSSHNHSIKSSQHQNIPSNHHRIRSLNHHLDTLPPPPVLNQSIDTFYARQTHLQLLEFRESKKGEWLKFLPNLGITYTVTGQPRPSISLSSGILYQVKKAKQQRATKRQQIIKTQLLAAEKAKSQLTDLILQYEQLEMEYLTQQKLFAIEKNLFLIKKDEYERQEIAPSDFLRAKKTFLLQQQAIELKKHQMDRLISTIKLHCHFK
;
A
#
# COMPACT_ATOMS: atom_id res chain seq x y z
N MET A 1 -6.85 54.25 -1.83
CA MET A 1 -6.28 52.90 -1.74
C MET A 1 -4.98 53.01 -0.95
N LYS A 2 -4.94 52.47 0.26
CA LYS A 2 -3.81 52.64 1.20
C LYS A 2 -2.82 51.49 0.96
N SER A 3 -1.65 51.81 0.41
CA SER A 3 -0.56 50.85 0.20
C SER A 3 0.07 50.49 1.54
N VAL A 4 -0.03 49.22 1.90
CA VAL A 4 0.66 48.63 3.06
C VAL A 4 1.96 48.03 2.56
N ILE A 5 3.08 48.64 2.93
CA ILE A 5 4.43 48.15 2.65
C ILE A 5 4.82 47.22 3.80
N ILE A 6 4.98 45.93 3.50
CA ILE A 6 5.42 44.91 4.44
C ILE A 6 6.95 44.91 4.47
N PHE A 7 7.53 45.30 5.60
CA PHE A 7 8.96 45.19 5.87
C PHE A 7 9.30 43.71 6.16
N ILE A 8 10.08 43.09 5.27
CA ILE A 8 10.65 41.76 5.49
C ILE A 8 11.97 41.96 6.23
N SER A 9 12.01 41.59 7.50
CA SER A 9 13.21 41.65 8.33
C SER A 9 14.15 40.51 7.93
N PHE A 10 15.36 40.88 7.48
CA PHE A 10 16.41 39.96 7.05
C PHE A 10 17.13 39.45 8.30
N ILE A 11 16.96 38.16 8.64
CA ILE A 11 17.70 37.54 9.74
C ILE A 11 19.11 37.23 9.23
N SER A 12 20.08 37.98 9.75
CA SER A 12 21.51 37.73 9.52
C SER A 12 21.93 36.40 10.16
N PHE A 13 22.33 35.45 9.32
CA PHE A 13 22.94 34.19 9.72
C PHE A 13 24.44 34.43 10.00
N ILE A 14 24.83 34.32 11.26
CA ILE A 14 26.23 34.38 11.72
C ILE A 14 26.80 32.96 11.65
N PRO A 15 27.87 32.67 10.89
CA PRO A 15 28.59 31.40 11.02
C PRO A 15 29.49 31.45 12.26
N SER A 16 29.36 30.45 13.14
CA SER A 16 30.29 30.25 14.26
C SER A 16 31.55 29.55 13.76
N ASP A 17 32.70 30.18 13.99
CA ASP A 17 34.02 29.61 13.79
C ASP A 17 34.26 28.44 14.78
N HIS A 18 34.60 27.27 14.25
CA HIS A 18 35.18 26.17 15.02
C HIS A 18 36.70 26.16 14.81
N PRO A 19 37.54 26.05 15.87
CA PRO A 19 38.98 25.90 15.69
C PRO A 19 39.31 24.50 15.15
N ALA A 20 40.24 24.47 14.19
CA ALA A 20 40.82 23.26 13.60
C ALA A 20 41.61 22.47 14.65
N ILE A 21 41.38 21.17 14.72
CA ILE A 21 42.15 20.22 15.53
C ILE A 21 43.28 19.67 14.65
N GLU A 22 44.50 19.87 15.13
CA GLU A 22 45.77 19.43 14.56
C GLU A 22 45.92 17.90 14.66
N PRO A 23 46.32 17.18 13.58
CA PRO A 23 46.58 15.75 13.68
C PRO A 23 47.95 15.49 14.29
N SER A 24 47.94 14.77 15.42
CA SER A 24 49.11 14.26 16.11
C SER A 24 49.80 13.14 15.31
N ASN A 25 51.13 13.21 15.27
CA ASN A 25 52.05 12.28 14.63
C ASN A 25 51.92 10.86 15.21
N HIS A 26 51.89 9.84 14.35
CA HIS A 26 52.37 8.51 14.71
C HIS A 26 53.11 7.84 13.56
N GLU A 27 54.09 7.04 13.97
CA GLU A 27 55.28 6.61 13.25
C GLU A 27 55.05 5.75 12.01
N THR A 28 55.90 6.02 11.02
CA THR A 28 56.27 5.14 9.92
C THR A 28 56.81 3.81 10.45
N ILE A 29 56.21 2.70 10.05
CA ILE A 29 56.80 1.36 10.16
C ILE A 29 57.06 0.84 8.74
N GLU A 30 58.32 0.59 8.44
CA GLU A 30 58.80 -0.02 7.19
C GLU A 30 58.39 -1.51 7.07
N PRO A 31 58.24 -2.05 5.84
CA PRO A 31 57.82 -3.43 5.62
C PRO A 31 58.99 -4.41 5.64
N SER A 32 58.92 -5.40 6.52
CA SER A 32 59.74 -6.61 6.44
C SER A 32 59.19 -7.57 5.37
N SER A 33 59.96 -7.77 4.31
CA SER A 33 59.72 -8.75 3.25
C SER A 33 59.58 -10.17 3.83
N HIS A 34 58.69 -11.00 3.29
CA HIS A 34 58.92 -12.43 3.03
C HIS A 34 58.11 -12.83 1.79
N ASN A 35 58.85 -13.13 0.72
CA ASN A 35 58.35 -13.68 -0.53
C ASN A 35 57.96 -15.15 -0.33
N HIS A 36 56.72 -15.51 -0.66
CA HIS A 36 56.45 -16.84 -1.21
C HIS A 36 55.48 -16.73 -2.38
N SER A 37 56.02 -16.89 -3.58
CA SER A 37 55.28 -17.05 -4.82
C SER A 37 54.74 -18.48 -4.87
N ILE A 38 53.42 -18.65 -4.96
CA ILE A 38 52.77 -19.80 -5.60
C ILE A 38 51.57 -19.31 -6.43
N LYS A 39 51.83 -19.30 -7.74
CA LYS A 39 50.98 -19.39 -8.94
C LYS A 39 49.45 -19.27 -8.84
N SER A 40 48.97 -18.37 -9.69
CA SER A 40 47.63 -18.26 -10.29
C SER A 40 47.03 -19.59 -10.79
N SER A 41 45.75 -19.83 -10.49
CA SER A 41 44.82 -20.56 -11.37
C SER A 41 43.35 -20.21 -11.06
N GLN A 42 42.75 -19.52 -12.03
CA GLN A 42 41.40 -19.71 -12.57
C GLN A 42 40.18 -19.55 -11.63
N HIS A 43 39.50 -18.43 -11.84
CA HIS A 43 38.09 -18.22 -11.54
C HIS A 43 37.21 -19.31 -12.17
N GLN A 44 36.55 -20.13 -11.35
CA GLN A 44 35.26 -20.71 -11.71
C GLN A 44 34.16 -19.83 -11.16
N ASN A 45 33.54 -19.06 -12.05
CA ASN A 45 32.25 -18.42 -11.82
C ASN A 45 31.19 -19.51 -11.69
N ILE A 46 30.76 -19.78 -10.45
CA ILE A 46 29.53 -20.54 -10.18
C ILE A 46 28.41 -19.51 -10.04
N PRO A 47 27.38 -19.50 -10.92
CA PRO A 47 26.23 -18.64 -10.70
C PRO A 47 25.49 -19.15 -9.46
N SER A 48 25.41 -18.29 -8.44
CA SER A 48 24.55 -18.50 -7.27
C SER A 48 23.09 -18.57 -7.74
N ASN A 49 22.62 -19.79 -7.98
CA ASN A 49 21.21 -20.10 -8.04
C ASN A 49 20.66 -19.86 -6.62
N HIS A 50 20.21 -18.64 -6.35
CA HIS A 50 19.29 -18.42 -5.24
C HIS A 50 18.02 -19.20 -5.55
N HIS A 51 17.95 -20.39 -4.97
CA HIS A 51 16.69 -21.08 -4.73
C HIS A 51 15.74 -20.08 -4.09
N ARG A 52 14.76 -19.64 -4.88
CA ARG A 52 13.49 -19.14 -4.40
C ARG A 52 12.83 -20.29 -3.66
N ILE A 53 13.25 -20.52 -2.41
CA ILE A 53 12.56 -21.40 -1.49
C ILE A 53 11.23 -20.71 -1.23
N ARG A 54 10.25 -21.20 -1.98
CA ARG A 54 8.83 -21.02 -1.84
C ARG A 54 8.48 -21.40 -0.39
N SER A 55 8.50 -20.41 0.50
CA SER A 55 7.86 -20.47 1.82
C SER A 55 6.35 -20.49 1.59
N LEU A 56 5.85 -21.64 1.13
CA LEU A 56 4.43 -21.96 1.18
C LEU A 56 4.23 -22.62 2.55
N ASN A 57 3.37 -22.02 3.37
CA ASN A 57 2.59 -22.66 4.45
C ASN A 57 2.84 -22.24 5.92
N HIS A 58 3.57 -21.15 6.22
CA HIS A 58 3.44 -20.43 7.51
C HIS A 58 2.87 -19.00 7.38
N HIS A 59 2.43 -18.61 6.19
CA HIS A 59 2.16 -17.21 5.82
C HIS A 59 0.70 -16.74 6.08
N LEU A 60 -0.20 -17.58 6.60
CA LEU A 60 -1.60 -17.15 6.76
C LEU A 60 -1.76 -16.07 7.85
N ASP A 61 -0.86 -16.06 8.84
CA ASP A 61 -0.95 -15.16 10.00
C ASP A 61 -0.04 -13.93 9.93
N THR A 62 0.90 -13.87 8.97
CA THR A 62 1.82 -12.73 8.81
C THR A 62 1.35 -11.78 7.71
N LEU A 63 1.43 -10.48 7.96
CA LEU A 63 1.11 -9.44 6.97
C LEU A 63 2.01 -9.60 5.72
N PRO A 64 1.44 -9.71 4.51
CA PRO A 64 2.24 -9.74 3.29
C PRO A 64 3.00 -8.43 3.08
N PRO A 65 4.15 -8.49 2.40
CA PRO A 65 5.00 -7.32 2.23
C PRO A 65 4.26 -6.21 1.45
N PRO A 66 4.48 -4.93 1.79
CA PRO A 66 3.81 -3.77 1.16
C PRO A 66 3.78 -3.76 -0.39
N PRO A 67 4.85 -4.15 -1.13
CA PRO A 67 4.80 -4.16 -2.60
C PRO A 67 3.75 -5.14 -3.15
N VAL A 68 3.52 -6.27 -2.49
CA VAL A 68 2.54 -7.27 -2.92
C VAL A 68 1.12 -6.76 -2.71
N LEU A 69 0.87 -6.05 -1.61
CA LEU A 69 -0.42 -5.40 -1.32
C LEU A 69 -0.72 -4.27 -2.31
N ASN A 70 0.27 -3.46 -2.66
CA ASN A 70 0.11 -2.42 -3.69
C ASN A 70 -0.20 -3.05 -5.06
N GLN A 71 0.47 -4.15 -5.40
CA GLN A 71 0.21 -4.88 -6.63
C GLN A 71 -1.22 -5.45 -6.66
N SER A 72 -1.74 -5.98 -5.54
CA SER A 72 -3.11 -6.50 -5.52
C SER A 72 -4.15 -5.40 -5.77
N ILE A 73 -3.96 -4.22 -5.16
CA ILE A 73 -4.76 -3.02 -5.44
C ILE A 73 -4.73 -2.69 -6.93
N ASP A 74 -3.54 -2.60 -7.52
CA ASP A 74 -3.38 -2.27 -8.94
C ASP A 74 -4.09 -3.28 -9.85
N THR A 75 -3.94 -4.58 -9.56
CA THR A 75 -4.61 -5.63 -10.35
C THR A 75 -6.14 -5.58 -10.23
N PHE A 76 -6.67 -5.23 -9.06
CA PHE A 76 -8.12 -5.07 -8.84
C PHE A 76 -8.67 -3.91 -9.65
N TYR A 77 -8.08 -2.71 -9.53
CA TYR A 77 -8.54 -1.53 -10.27
C TYR A 77 -8.31 -1.67 -11.78
N ALA A 78 -7.23 -2.32 -12.22
CA ALA A 78 -7.01 -2.64 -13.62
C ALA A 78 -8.12 -3.57 -14.16
N ARG A 79 -8.51 -4.59 -13.39
CA ARG A 79 -9.62 -5.49 -13.75
C ARG A 79 -10.94 -4.74 -13.81
N GLN A 80 -11.25 -3.91 -12.81
CA GLN A 80 -12.47 -3.11 -12.78
C GLN A 80 -12.54 -2.14 -13.97
N THR A 81 -11.43 -1.45 -14.26
CA THR A 81 -11.32 -0.55 -15.42
C THR A 81 -11.55 -1.30 -16.71
N HIS A 82 -10.91 -2.47 -16.88
CA HIS A 82 -11.10 -3.30 -18.05
C HIS A 82 -12.57 -3.70 -18.24
N LEU A 83 -13.25 -4.16 -17.19
CA LEU A 83 -14.67 -4.52 -17.23
C LEU A 83 -15.56 -3.35 -17.66
N GLN A 84 -15.33 -2.15 -17.10
CA GLN A 84 -16.07 -0.94 -17.49
C GLN A 84 -15.78 -0.52 -18.93
N LEU A 85 -14.55 -0.69 -19.40
CA LEU A 85 -14.18 -0.37 -20.78
C LEU A 85 -14.73 -1.38 -21.80
N LEU A 86 -15.03 -2.62 -21.39
CA LEU A 86 -15.66 -3.62 -22.28
C LEU A 86 -17.02 -3.14 -22.81
N GLU A 87 -17.78 -2.37 -22.04
CA GLU A 87 -19.06 -1.77 -22.47
C GLU A 87 -18.91 -0.86 -23.69
N PHE A 88 -17.72 -0.27 -23.87
CA PHE A 88 -17.41 0.62 -24.98
C PHE A 88 -16.69 -0.09 -26.14
N ARG A 89 -16.59 -1.42 -26.10
CA ARG A 89 -15.98 -2.21 -27.18
C ARG A 89 -16.97 -2.35 -28.34
N GLU A 90 -16.70 -1.64 -29.43
CA GLU A 90 -17.53 -1.70 -30.63
C GLU A 90 -17.15 -2.89 -31.51
N SER A 91 -18.16 -3.57 -32.05
CA SER A 91 -17.99 -4.44 -33.20
C SER A 91 -18.06 -3.57 -34.47
N LYS A 92 -17.15 -3.76 -35.43
CA LYS A 92 -17.19 -3.03 -36.71
C LYS A 92 -18.36 -3.48 -37.62
N LYS A 93 -19.08 -4.54 -37.24
CA LYS A 93 -20.16 -5.13 -38.02
C LYS A 93 -21.41 -4.26 -37.93
N GLY A 94 -21.94 -3.83 -39.07
CA GLY A 94 -23.18 -3.04 -39.13
C GLY A 94 -23.03 -1.56 -38.78
N GLU A 95 -21.81 -1.06 -38.54
CA GLU A 95 -21.56 0.38 -38.31
C GLU A 95 -22.03 1.26 -39.49
N TRP A 96 -21.99 0.73 -40.72
CA TRP A 96 -22.47 1.41 -41.92
C TRP A 96 -23.99 1.67 -41.90
N LEU A 97 -24.77 0.87 -41.15
CA LEU A 97 -26.23 1.04 -41.03
C LEU A 97 -26.60 2.38 -40.39
N LYS A 98 -25.73 2.95 -39.55
CA LYS A 98 -25.93 4.26 -38.91
C LYS A 98 -25.95 5.43 -39.90
N PHE A 99 -25.47 5.21 -41.12
CA PHE A 99 -25.41 6.20 -42.18
C PHE A 99 -26.49 5.99 -43.25
N LEU A 100 -27.42 5.04 -43.04
CA LEU A 100 -28.51 4.81 -43.98
C LEU A 100 -29.47 6.01 -44.02
N PRO A 101 -29.90 6.46 -45.21
CA PRO A 101 -30.97 7.44 -45.32
C PRO A 101 -32.30 6.83 -44.85
N ASN A 102 -33.21 7.67 -44.38
CA ASN A 102 -34.56 7.23 -44.05
C ASN A 102 -35.34 7.02 -45.35
N LEU A 103 -35.81 5.80 -45.55
CA LEU A 103 -36.69 5.42 -46.64
C LEU A 103 -38.13 5.41 -46.11
N GLY A 104 -39.02 6.15 -46.77
CA GLY A 104 -40.41 6.25 -46.34
C GLY A 104 -41.37 6.34 -47.52
N ILE A 105 -42.58 5.84 -47.33
CA ILE A 105 -43.70 6.06 -48.25
C ILE A 105 -44.58 7.14 -47.61
N THR A 106 -44.74 8.27 -48.29
CA THR A 106 -45.69 9.31 -47.89
C THR A 106 -46.92 9.22 -48.78
N TYR A 107 -48.05 9.77 -48.33
CA TYR A 107 -49.29 9.78 -49.13
C TYR A 107 -49.67 11.21 -49.47
N THR A 108 -50.12 11.42 -50.69
CA THR A 108 -50.73 12.70 -51.10
C THR A 108 -52.09 12.87 -50.42
N VAL A 109 -52.65 14.08 -50.43
CA VAL A 109 -54.03 14.34 -49.96
C VAL A 109 -55.06 13.51 -50.75
N THR A 110 -54.70 13.10 -51.97
CA THR A 110 -55.46 12.17 -52.82
C THR A 110 -55.24 10.69 -52.50
N GLY A 111 -54.42 10.35 -51.51
CA GLY A 111 -54.19 8.98 -51.04
C GLY A 111 -53.17 8.16 -51.86
N GLN A 112 -52.40 8.77 -52.76
CA GLN A 112 -51.44 8.03 -53.60
C GLN A 112 -50.08 7.87 -52.90
N PRO A 113 -49.45 6.68 -52.93
CA PRO A 113 -48.15 6.44 -52.31
C PRO A 113 -47.03 7.14 -53.08
N ARG A 114 -46.16 7.88 -52.38
CA ARG A 114 -44.98 8.55 -52.90
C ARG A 114 -43.73 8.09 -52.16
N PRO A 115 -42.77 7.43 -52.83
CA PRO A 115 -41.51 7.08 -52.19
C PRO A 115 -40.72 8.36 -51.87
N SER A 116 -40.11 8.38 -50.70
CA SER A 116 -39.29 9.47 -50.21
C SER A 116 -37.99 8.92 -49.64
N ILE A 117 -36.90 9.60 -49.94
CA ILE A 117 -35.57 9.33 -49.41
C ILE A 117 -35.11 10.63 -48.77
N SER A 118 -34.83 10.58 -47.47
CA SER A 118 -34.30 11.74 -46.77
C SER A 118 -32.98 11.40 -46.09
N LEU A 119 -31.98 12.24 -46.34
CA LEU A 119 -30.70 12.20 -45.65
C LEU A 119 -30.54 13.52 -44.89
N SER A 120 -30.30 13.45 -43.58
CA SER A 120 -30.10 14.64 -42.76
C SER A 120 -28.64 14.74 -42.28
N SER A 121 -28.05 15.93 -42.40
CA SER A 121 -26.72 16.26 -41.86
C SER A 121 -26.64 16.08 -40.34
N GLY A 122 -27.79 16.14 -39.65
CA GLY A 122 -27.92 15.87 -38.22
C GLY A 122 -27.44 14.47 -37.82
N ILE A 123 -27.62 13.44 -38.66
CA ILE A 123 -27.16 12.08 -38.38
C ILE A 123 -25.62 12.05 -38.27
N LEU A 124 -24.92 12.70 -39.20
CA LEU A 124 -23.45 12.78 -39.19
C LEU A 124 -22.94 13.51 -37.93
N TYR A 125 -23.57 14.63 -37.58
CA TYR A 125 -23.22 15.38 -36.37
C TYR A 125 -23.44 14.55 -35.10
N GLN A 126 -24.55 13.84 -35.00
CA GLN A 126 -24.87 12.98 -33.85
C GLN A 126 -23.87 11.83 -33.71
N VAL A 127 -23.48 11.17 -34.81
CA VAL A 127 -22.46 10.11 -34.80
C VAL A 127 -21.10 10.66 -34.31
N LYS A 128 -20.70 11.84 -34.81
CA LYS A 128 -19.45 12.51 -34.37
C LYS A 128 -19.51 12.89 -32.89
N LYS A 129 -20.62 13.49 -32.43
CA LYS A 129 -20.84 13.84 -31.01
C LYS A 129 -20.84 12.60 -30.12
N ALA A 130 -21.52 11.54 -30.52
CA ALA A 130 -21.54 10.27 -29.78
C ALA A 130 -20.14 9.63 -29.72
N LYS A 131 -19.33 9.73 -30.78
CA LYS A 131 -17.92 9.28 -30.76
C LYS A 131 -17.08 10.08 -29.75
N GLN A 132 -17.24 11.40 -29.73
CA GLN A 132 -16.57 12.26 -28.75
C GLN A 132 -16.99 11.93 -27.32
N GLN A 133 -18.30 11.82 -27.05
CA GLN A 133 -18.83 11.48 -25.72
C GLN A 133 -18.35 10.11 -25.24
N ARG A 134 -18.21 9.12 -26.14
CA ARG A 134 -17.61 7.82 -25.81
C ARG A 134 -16.13 7.96 -25.43
N ALA A 135 -15.36 8.71 -26.23
CA ALA A 135 -13.95 8.95 -25.94
C ALA A 135 -13.75 9.65 -24.59
N THR A 136 -14.55 10.68 -24.30
CA THR A 136 -14.47 11.39 -23.02
C THR A 136 -14.89 10.49 -21.85
N LYS A 137 -15.97 9.71 -21.99
CA LYS A 137 -16.39 8.74 -20.96
C LYS A 137 -15.32 7.70 -20.68
N ARG A 138 -14.65 7.16 -21.71
CA ARG A 138 -13.53 6.22 -21.54
C ARG A 138 -12.38 6.84 -20.76
N GLN A 139 -12.00 8.08 -21.10
CA GLN A 139 -10.96 8.81 -20.37
C GLN A 139 -11.37 9.10 -18.92
N GLN A 140 -12.64 9.44 -18.70
CA GLN A 140 -13.18 9.65 -17.36
C GLN A 140 -13.07 8.37 -16.53
N ILE A 141 -13.52 7.23 -17.06
CA ILE A 141 -13.42 5.92 -16.38
C ILE A 141 -11.99 5.66 -15.91
N ILE A 142 -11.02 5.75 -16.84
CA ILE A 142 -9.60 5.52 -16.52
C ILE A 142 -9.13 6.45 -15.41
N LYS A 143 -9.37 7.77 -15.53
CA LYS A 143 -8.94 8.75 -14.54
C LYS A 143 -9.59 8.53 -13.17
N THR A 144 -10.88 8.20 -13.15
CA THR A 144 -11.59 7.95 -11.89
C THR A 144 -11.04 6.72 -11.16
N GLN A 145 -10.72 5.65 -11.90
CA GLN A 145 -10.16 4.43 -11.30
C GLN A 145 -8.71 4.61 -10.86
N LEU A 146 -7.90 5.37 -11.60
CA LEU A 146 -6.54 5.74 -11.19
C LEU A 146 -6.55 6.53 -9.88
N LEU A 147 -7.38 7.57 -9.78
CA LEU A 147 -7.51 8.37 -8.56
C LEU A 147 -8.05 7.55 -7.39
N ALA A 148 -8.96 6.60 -7.64
CA ALA A 148 -9.44 5.67 -6.62
C ALA A 148 -8.31 4.74 -6.11
N ALA A 149 -7.48 4.22 -7.02
CA ALA A 149 -6.33 3.39 -6.66
C ALA A 149 -5.29 4.18 -5.85
N GLU A 150 -5.01 5.43 -6.21
CA GLU A 150 -4.11 6.31 -5.45
C GLU A 150 -4.60 6.54 -4.02
N LYS A 151 -5.90 6.84 -3.85
CA LYS A 151 -6.51 6.98 -2.52
C LYS A 151 -6.48 5.67 -1.72
N ALA A 152 -6.70 4.53 -2.38
CA ALA A 152 -6.63 3.24 -1.71
C ALA A 152 -5.20 2.95 -1.21
N LYS A 153 -4.17 3.35 -1.98
CA LYS A 153 -2.76 3.23 -1.57
C LYS A 153 -2.42 4.16 -0.40
N SER A 154 -2.89 5.40 -0.38
CA SER A 154 -2.67 6.28 0.77
C SER A 154 -3.36 5.77 2.04
N GLN A 155 -4.56 5.21 1.91
CA GLN A 155 -5.23 4.57 3.05
C GLN A 155 -4.49 3.32 3.53
N LEU A 156 -3.92 2.54 2.60
CA LEU A 156 -3.08 1.40 2.95
C LEU A 156 -1.83 1.82 3.73
N THR A 157 -1.17 2.92 3.35
CA THR A 157 0.00 3.40 4.09
C THR A 157 -0.36 3.78 5.53
N ASP A 158 -1.52 4.40 5.74
CA ASP A 158 -1.98 4.74 7.09
C ASP A 158 -2.29 3.47 7.92
N LEU A 159 -2.89 2.45 7.30
CA LEU A 159 -3.15 1.17 7.97
C LEU A 159 -1.87 0.40 8.32
N ILE A 160 -0.85 0.44 7.44
CA ILE A 160 0.45 -0.16 7.72
C ILE A 160 1.12 0.54 8.90
N LEU A 161 1.08 1.87 8.94
CA LEU A 161 1.60 2.63 10.08
C LEU A 161 0.91 2.24 11.40
N GLN A 162 -0.43 2.10 11.38
CA GLN A 162 -1.17 1.64 12.55
C GLN A 162 -0.76 0.22 12.98
N TYR A 163 -0.49 -0.67 12.01
CA TYR A 163 0.01 -2.02 12.29
C TYR A 163 1.38 -1.98 12.97
N GLU A 164 2.31 -1.20 12.45
CA GLU A 164 3.66 -1.05 13.02
C GLU A 164 3.61 -0.50 14.46
N GLN A 165 2.77 0.50 14.71
CA GLN A 165 2.55 1.04 16.06
C GLN A 165 2.02 -0.04 17.01
N LEU A 166 1.03 -0.81 16.56
CA LEU A 166 0.43 -1.87 17.37
C LEU A 166 1.41 -3.02 17.64
N GLU A 167 2.27 -3.36 16.68
CA GLU A 167 3.35 -4.33 16.85
C GLU A 167 4.32 -3.88 17.95
N MET A 168 4.71 -2.60 17.95
CA MET A 168 5.59 -2.04 18.98
C MET A 168 4.94 -2.04 20.37
N GLU A 169 3.63 -1.74 20.46
CA GLU A 169 2.87 -1.85 21.70
C GLU A 169 2.81 -3.29 22.19
N TYR A 170 2.56 -4.25 21.29
CA TYR A 170 2.49 -5.67 21.60
C TYR A 170 3.83 -6.19 22.15
N LEU A 171 4.95 -5.83 21.51
CA LEU A 171 6.30 -6.17 21.98
C LEU A 171 6.60 -5.57 23.36
N THR A 172 6.17 -4.34 23.60
CA THR A 172 6.31 -3.69 24.91
C THR A 172 5.49 -4.43 25.97
N GLN A 173 4.25 -4.80 25.65
CA GLN A 173 3.38 -5.55 26.54
C GLN A 173 3.93 -6.95 26.86
N GLN A 174 4.53 -7.64 25.89
CA GLN A 174 5.22 -8.91 26.13
C GLN A 174 6.34 -8.78 27.15
N LYS A 175 7.16 -7.72 27.05
CA LYS A 175 8.24 -7.45 28.01
C LYS A 175 7.69 -7.21 29.41
N LEU A 176 6.61 -6.43 29.54
CA LEU A 176 5.94 -6.18 30.83
C LEU A 176 5.42 -7.47 31.44
N PHE A 177 4.79 -8.33 30.64
CA PHE A 177 4.30 -9.62 31.11
C PHE A 177 5.42 -10.57 31.53
N ALA A 178 6.58 -10.54 30.87
CA ALA A 178 7.74 -11.32 31.30
C ALA A 178 8.22 -10.88 32.69
N ILE A 179 8.22 -9.58 32.98
CA ILE A 179 8.54 -9.05 34.31
C ILE A 179 7.48 -9.48 35.32
N GLU A 180 6.19 -9.31 35.01
CA GLU A 180 5.09 -9.70 35.89
C GLU A 180 5.11 -11.20 36.19
N LYS A 181 5.45 -12.03 35.21
CA LYS A 181 5.63 -13.48 35.39
C LYS A 181 6.71 -13.79 36.42
N ASN A 182 7.86 -13.12 36.33
CA ASN A 182 8.94 -13.30 37.30
C ASN A 182 8.51 -12.83 38.70
N LEU A 183 7.84 -11.68 38.79
CA LEU A 183 7.31 -11.17 40.06
C LEU A 183 6.29 -12.13 40.68
N PHE A 184 5.40 -12.70 39.87
CA PHE A 184 4.40 -13.67 40.31
C PHE A 184 5.04 -14.96 40.81
N LEU A 185 6.10 -15.45 40.16
CA LEU A 185 6.85 -16.63 40.62
C LEU A 185 7.47 -16.39 42.00
N ILE A 186 8.12 -15.24 42.20
CA ILE A 186 8.68 -14.87 43.52
C ILE A 186 7.58 -14.84 44.58
N LYS A 187 6.43 -14.22 44.28
CA LYS A 187 5.28 -14.16 45.20
C LYS A 187 4.68 -15.53 45.49
N LYS A 188 4.70 -16.43 44.52
CA LYS A 188 4.26 -17.82 44.71
C LYS A 188 5.19 -18.55 45.68
N ASP A 189 6.50 -18.39 45.50
CA ASP A 189 7.49 -19.02 46.39
C ASP A 189 7.40 -18.45 47.82
N GLU A 190 7.21 -17.12 47.98
CA GLU A 190 6.95 -16.46 49.27
C GLU A 190 5.68 -17.02 49.96
N TYR A 191 4.63 -17.27 49.19
CA TYR A 191 3.38 -17.85 49.70
C TYR A 191 3.58 -19.30 50.18
N GLU A 192 4.32 -20.10 49.43
CA GLU A 192 4.67 -21.48 49.81
C GLU A 192 5.50 -21.52 51.11
N ARG A 193 6.37 -20.52 51.32
CA ARG A 193 7.08 -20.30 52.59
C ARG A 193 6.23 -19.68 53.70
N GLN A 194 4.95 -19.39 53.44
CA GLN A 194 4.00 -18.76 54.37
C GLN A 194 4.42 -17.34 54.82
N GLU A 195 5.22 -16.64 54.01
CA GLU A 195 5.74 -15.30 54.32
C GLU A 195 4.72 -14.18 54.00
N ILE A 196 3.70 -14.49 53.18
CA ILE A 196 2.69 -13.51 52.75
C ILE A 196 1.26 -13.99 53.03
N ALA A 197 0.36 -13.04 53.28
CA ALA A 197 -1.05 -13.33 53.45
C ALA A 197 -1.68 -13.83 52.14
N PRO A 198 -2.65 -14.78 52.19
CA PRO A 198 -3.36 -15.26 51.01
C PRO A 198 -3.99 -14.13 50.16
N SER A 199 -4.44 -13.05 50.79
CA SER A 199 -5.03 -11.88 50.09
C SER A 199 -4.05 -11.19 49.15
N ASP A 200 -2.78 -11.07 49.54
CA ASP A 200 -1.76 -10.40 48.75
C ASP A 200 -1.33 -11.28 47.56
N PHE A 201 -1.23 -12.59 47.80
CA PHE A 201 -1.01 -13.56 46.72
C PHE A 201 -2.15 -13.53 45.69
N LEU A 202 -3.42 -13.51 46.14
CA LEU A 202 -4.56 -13.41 45.23
C LEU A 202 -4.57 -12.10 44.45
N ARG A 203 -4.10 -10.99 45.04
CA ARG A 203 -3.94 -9.71 44.33
C ARG A 203 -2.89 -9.81 43.23
N ALA A 204 -1.73 -10.41 43.51
CA ALA A 204 -0.69 -10.66 42.50
C ALA A 204 -1.16 -11.62 41.40
N LYS A 205 -1.94 -12.65 41.75
CA LYS A 205 -2.55 -13.54 40.76
C LYS A 205 -3.53 -12.78 39.85
N LYS A 206 -4.33 -11.87 40.41
CA LYS A 206 -5.24 -11.02 39.63
C LYS A 206 -4.47 -10.11 38.67
N THR A 207 -3.39 -9.46 39.11
CA THR A 207 -2.58 -8.57 38.24
C THR A 207 -1.95 -9.36 37.10
N PHE A 208 -1.38 -10.53 37.38
CA PHE A 208 -0.83 -11.43 36.37
C PHE A 208 -1.87 -11.81 35.30
N LEU A 209 -3.07 -12.24 35.73
CA LEU A 209 -4.15 -12.61 34.80
C LEU A 209 -4.63 -11.43 33.95
N LEU A 210 -4.70 -10.23 34.52
CA LEU A 210 -5.05 -9.01 33.77
C LEU A 210 -4.00 -8.67 32.71
N GLN A 211 -2.71 -8.83 33.03
CA GLN A 211 -1.63 -8.62 32.05
C GLN A 211 -1.65 -9.66 30.92
N GLN A 212 -1.97 -10.92 31.25
CA GLN A 212 -2.17 -11.98 30.25
C GLN A 212 -3.33 -11.62 29.31
N GLN A 213 -4.47 -11.24 29.86
CA GLN A 213 -5.63 -10.80 29.07
C GLN A 213 -5.27 -9.61 28.17
N ALA A 214 -4.49 -8.65 28.67
CA ALA A 214 -4.07 -7.49 27.89
C ALA A 214 -3.23 -7.88 26.66
N ILE A 215 -2.33 -8.86 26.77
CA ILE A 215 -1.58 -9.40 25.62
C ILE A 215 -2.52 -10.03 24.59
N GLU A 216 -3.46 -10.85 25.05
CA GLU A 216 -4.42 -11.53 24.18
C GLU A 216 -5.27 -10.52 23.41
N LEU A 217 -5.76 -9.46 24.08
CA LEU A 217 -6.50 -8.37 23.45
C LEU A 217 -5.67 -7.69 22.36
N LYS A 218 -4.39 -7.38 22.62
CA LYS A 218 -3.50 -6.78 21.62
C LYS A 218 -3.29 -7.69 20.42
N LYS A 219 -3.12 -8.99 20.65
CA LYS A 219 -3.03 -9.98 19.56
C LYS A 219 -4.30 -9.99 18.70
N HIS A 220 -5.48 -10.06 19.33
CA HIS A 220 -6.74 -10.03 18.59
C HIS A 220 -6.97 -8.73 17.81
N GLN A 221 -6.54 -7.59 18.36
CA GLN A 221 -6.55 -6.31 17.65
C GLN A 221 -5.67 -6.36 16.39
N MET A 222 -4.49 -6.97 16.48
CA MET A 222 -3.57 -7.15 15.36
C MET A 222 -4.16 -8.08 14.28
N ASP A 223 -4.73 -9.22 14.66
CA ASP A 223 -5.38 -10.16 13.74
C ASP A 223 -6.55 -9.52 12.99
N ARG A 224 -7.35 -8.71 13.70
CA ARG A 224 -8.42 -7.92 13.11
C ARG A 224 -7.86 -6.91 12.11
N LEU A 225 -6.80 -6.19 12.46
CA LEU A 225 -6.19 -5.19 11.57
C LEU A 225 -5.63 -5.85 10.30
N ILE A 226 -4.93 -6.98 10.43
CA ILE A 226 -4.44 -7.77 9.28
C ILE A 226 -5.61 -8.16 8.36
N SER A 227 -6.72 -8.60 8.93
CA SER A 227 -7.92 -8.95 8.18
C SER A 227 -8.52 -7.74 7.45
N THR A 228 -8.55 -6.57 8.10
CA THR A 228 -9.01 -5.32 7.45
C THR A 228 -8.10 -4.88 6.32
N ILE A 229 -6.77 -5.02 6.46
CA ILE A 229 -5.80 -4.70 5.40
C ILE A 229 -5.99 -5.65 4.22
N LYS A 230 -6.07 -6.96 4.46
CA LYS A 230 -6.30 -7.96 3.40
C LYS A 230 -7.60 -7.66 2.63
N LEU A 231 -8.67 -7.31 3.34
CA LEU A 231 -9.95 -6.93 2.75
C LEU A 231 -9.83 -5.67 1.88
N HIS A 232 -9.21 -4.61 2.40
CA HIS A 232 -9.00 -3.34 1.69
C HIS A 232 -8.19 -3.53 0.41
N CYS A 233 -7.15 -4.36 0.46
CA CYS A 233 -6.30 -4.66 -0.70
C CYS A 233 -6.91 -5.67 -1.69
N HIS A 234 -8.12 -6.19 -1.41
CA HIS A 234 -8.74 -7.29 -2.15
C HIS A 234 -7.84 -8.52 -2.30
N PHE A 235 -7.00 -8.77 -1.29
CA PHE A 235 -6.06 -9.87 -1.26
C PHE A 235 -6.80 -11.14 -0.80
N LYS A 236 -6.76 -12.19 -1.63
CA LYS A 236 -7.39 -13.50 -1.36
C LYS A 236 -6.34 -14.58 -1.25
#